data_AF-A0A7V5DDF5-F1
#
_entry.id   AF-A0A7V5DDF5-F1
#
_cell.length_a   1.000
_cell.length_b   1.000
_cell.length_c   1.000
_cell.angle_alpha   90.00
_cell.angle_beta   90.00
_cell.angle_gamma   90.00
#
_symmetry.space_group_name_H-M   'P 1'
#
loop_
_entity.id
_entity.type
_entity.pdbx_description
1 polymer ?
#
loop_
_entity_poly.entity_id
_entity_poly.type
_entity_poly.pdbx_seq_one_letter_code
_entity_poly.pdbx_strand_id
1 'polypeptide(L)'
;MKSLLLPAFLLAVLHLSAQYERILEDSTVSWAAEIELTLPADPLEFSAKEDRTASLAALKLSAEYEPSLQGYVNHSLNAKLWDIAENGDWEAFSDAELTRPLDAEELAQIISGPDTIITFDQSTYEEKVQIAWDMRPMPHEARFVKVRQLLTYNDEDATFQVHTLAMAPFTGREAPRFWLKVPETEDFLEPDSLIANPDVTWAVRYVTNEASPRVSDFQVLKDETGPVIERFFDRIMADTSVLLYGSLLDDEPLSSDKRACLFSCTDSVSTFDPETYVEHVEVFHTELLPDQIIDLQLIEEFFWQEEDGLLYTRLVAVSPRYKFYYQEGQWYPRIGFCRRCDED
;
A
#
# COMPACT_ATOMS: atom_id res chain seq x y z
N MET A 1 49.17 -31.11 -11.38
CA MET A 1 47.72 -31.19 -11.10
C MET A 1 47.39 -30.03 -10.18
N LYS A 2 46.85 -28.93 -10.74
CA LYS A 2 46.44 -27.75 -9.96
C LYS A 2 44.96 -27.91 -9.63
N SER A 3 44.68 -28.01 -8.33
CA SER A 3 43.32 -28.05 -7.79
C SER A 3 42.64 -26.70 -8.04
N LEU A 4 41.53 -26.72 -8.77
CA LEU A 4 40.59 -25.60 -8.87
C LEU A 4 39.62 -25.74 -7.70
N LEU A 5 39.75 -24.85 -6.72
CA LEU A 5 38.71 -24.58 -5.73
C LEU A 5 37.64 -23.72 -6.41
N LEU A 6 36.45 -24.27 -6.65
CA LEU A 6 35.25 -23.49 -6.92
C LEU A 6 34.77 -22.87 -5.59
N PRO A 7 34.41 -21.58 -5.55
CA PRO A 7 33.69 -21.04 -4.41
C PRO A 7 32.25 -21.54 -4.48
N ALA A 8 31.78 -22.16 -3.40
CA ALA A 8 30.38 -22.47 -3.19
C ALA A 8 29.62 -21.15 -3.02
N PHE A 9 28.88 -20.74 -4.05
CA PHE A 9 27.80 -19.78 -3.89
C PHE A 9 26.74 -20.44 -3.01
N LEU A 10 26.63 -19.96 -1.77
CA LEU A 10 25.47 -20.15 -0.92
C LEU A 10 24.30 -19.43 -1.61
N LEU A 11 23.55 -20.17 -2.42
CA LEU A 11 22.18 -19.81 -2.77
C LEU A 11 21.38 -19.94 -1.47
N ALA A 12 21.11 -18.81 -0.83
CA ALA A 12 19.99 -18.72 0.10
C ALA A 12 18.73 -19.01 -0.73
N VAL A 13 18.24 -20.24 -0.67
CA VAL A 13 16.92 -20.58 -1.19
C VAL A 13 15.94 -19.93 -0.22
N LEU A 14 15.55 -18.70 -0.52
CA LEU A 14 14.35 -18.11 0.06
C LEU A 14 13.21 -19.06 -0.33
N HIS A 15 12.56 -19.67 0.65
CA HIS A 15 11.32 -20.40 0.41
C HIS A 15 10.27 -19.35 0.06
N LEU A 16 10.24 -18.96 -1.22
CA LEU A 16 9.14 -18.21 -1.79
C LEU A 16 7.88 -19.06 -1.58
N SER A 17 6.80 -18.43 -1.10
CA SER A 17 5.52 -19.13 -1.03
C SER A 17 5.07 -19.52 -2.45
N ALA A 18 4.28 -20.58 -2.59
CA ALA A 18 3.77 -21.01 -3.91
C ALA A 18 3.03 -19.87 -4.66
N GLN A 19 2.47 -18.90 -3.92
CA GLN A 19 1.89 -17.66 -4.43
C GLN A 19 2.90 -16.81 -5.21
N TYR A 20 4.10 -16.60 -4.64
CA TYR A 20 5.19 -15.86 -5.30
C TYR A 20 5.62 -16.56 -6.58
N GLU A 21 5.84 -17.87 -6.52
CA GLU A 21 6.37 -18.62 -7.66
C GLU A 21 5.42 -18.55 -8.85
N ARG A 22 4.10 -18.72 -8.64
CA ARG A 22 3.11 -18.66 -9.72
C ARG A 22 3.08 -17.30 -10.43
N ILE A 23 3.12 -16.20 -9.68
CA ILE A 23 3.07 -14.84 -10.27
C ILE A 23 4.39 -14.52 -10.96
N LEU A 24 5.53 -14.91 -10.38
CA LEU A 24 6.85 -14.65 -10.96
C LEU A 24 7.11 -15.50 -12.21
N GLU A 25 6.53 -16.70 -12.30
CA GLU A 25 6.58 -17.56 -13.49
C GLU A 25 5.67 -17.09 -14.64
N ASP A 26 4.73 -16.18 -14.38
CA ASP A 26 3.88 -15.61 -15.42
C ASP A 26 4.71 -14.81 -16.44
N SER A 27 4.65 -15.23 -17.71
CA SER A 27 5.39 -14.58 -18.80
C SER A 27 4.86 -13.19 -19.16
N THR A 28 3.64 -12.83 -18.74
CA THR A 28 3.08 -11.48 -18.92
C THR A 28 3.64 -10.48 -17.92
N VAL A 29 4.11 -10.98 -16.76
CA VAL A 29 4.77 -10.16 -15.74
C VAL A 29 6.22 -9.97 -16.13
N SER A 30 6.55 -8.78 -16.62
CA SER A 30 7.90 -8.42 -17.08
C SER A 30 8.80 -7.86 -15.97
N TRP A 31 8.21 -7.40 -14.88
CA TRP A 31 8.89 -6.90 -13.69
C TRP A 31 8.02 -7.10 -12.44
N ALA A 32 8.65 -7.39 -11.30
CA ALA A 32 7.98 -7.50 -10.01
C ALA A 32 8.89 -7.08 -8.86
N ALA A 33 8.33 -6.37 -7.88
CA ALA A 33 9.01 -6.04 -6.63
C ALA A 33 8.07 -6.12 -5.43
N GLU A 34 8.63 -6.47 -4.28
CA GLU A 34 7.91 -6.37 -3.02
C GLU A 34 7.94 -4.94 -2.50
N ILE A 35 6.79 -4.53 -1.96
CA ILE A 35 6.57 -3.25 -1.31
C ILE A 35 5.88 -3.45 0.03
N GLU A 36 6.14 -2.53 0.97
CA GLU A 36 5.45 -2.48 2.25
C GLU A 36 4.77 -1.11 2.41
N LEU A 37 3.47 -1.14 2.70
CA LEU A 37 2.66 0.05 2.92
C LEU A 37 2.21 0.14 4.37
N THR A 38 2.00 1.38 4.82
CA THR A 38 1.34 1.67 6.11
C THR A 38 0.08 2.46 5.81
N LEU A 39 -1.07 1.82 5.96
CA LEU A 39 -2.37 2.38 5.60
C LEU A 39 -3.20 2.63 6.85
N PRO A 40 -4.11 3.61 6.86
CA PRO A 40 -5.04 3.78 7.96
C PRO A 40 -6.03 2.61 8.02
N ALA A 41 -6.31 2.13 9.23
CA ALA A 41 -7.15 0.95 9.42
C ALA A 41 -8.65 1.27 9.51
N ASP A 42 -9.01 2.48 9.96
CA ASP A 42 -10.40 2.83 10.30
C ASP A 42 -10.94 3.99 9.45
N PRO A 43 -11.95 3.74 8.59
CA PRO A 43 -12.53 4.78 7.73
C PRO A 43 -13.33 5.84 8.50
N LEU A 44 -13.81 5.56 9.72
CA LEU A 44 -14.60 6.47 10.53
C LEU A 44 -13.72 7.37 11.40
N GLU A 45 -12.65 6.83 12.00
CA GLU A 45 -11.71 7.62 12.80
C GLU A 45 -10.81 8.53 11.96
N PHE A 46 -10.44 8.09 10.75
CA PHE A 46 -9.48 8.82 9.93
C PHE A 46 -10.05 10.12 9.34
N SER A 47 -11.38 10.29 9.34
CA SER A 47 -12.02 11.55 8.95
C SER A 47 -11.74 12.72 9.90
N ALA A 48 -11.21 12.47 11.11
CA ALA A 48 -11.11 13.46 12.18
C ALA A 48 -9.67 13.92 12.54
N LYS A 49 -8.61 13.31 12.00
CA LYS A 49 -7.21 13.71 12.30
C LYS A 49 -6.35 13.77 11.03
N GLU A 50 -5.66 14.91 10.87
CA GLU A 50 -4.79 15.31 9.74
C GLU A 50 -3.52 14.46 9.55
N ASP A 51 -3.62 13.13 9.59
CA ASP A 51 -2.48 12.31 9.19
C ASP A 51 -2.44 12.25 7.66
N ARG A 52 -1.50 12.99 7.06
CA ARG A 52 -1.38 13.16 5.60
C ARG A 52 -0.73 11.95 4.92
N THR A 53 -0.37 10.93 5.70
CA THR A 53 0.41 9.78 5.22
C THR A 53 -0.30 8.98 4.15
N ALA A 54 -1.58 8.65 4.31
CA ALA A 54 -2.43 8.09 3.26
C ALA A 54 -3.87 8.56 3.47
N SER A 55 -4.66 8.66 2.40
CA SER A 55 -6.09 9.00 2.48
C SER A 55 -6.95 7.76 2.34
N LEU A 56 -8.10 7.76 3.01
CA LEU A 56 -9.04 6.67 3.04
C LEU A 56 -10.46 7.18 2.80
N ALA A 57 -11.17 6.58 1.85
CA ALA A 57 -12.57 6.84 1.58
C ALA A 57 -13.38 5.54 1.73
N ALA A 58 -14.45 5.56 2.53
CA ALA A 58 -15.38 4.45 2.59
C ALA A 58 -16.20 4.37 1.31
N LEU A 59 -16.22 3.20 0.67
CA LEU A 59 -17.06 2.89 -0.48
C LEU A 59 -18.32 2.16 -0.04
N LYS A 60 -18.20 1.25 0.94
CA LYS A 60 -19.31 0.49 1.52
C LYS A 60 -19.01 0.17 2.98
N LEU A 61 -19.98 0.43 3.85
CA LEU A 61 -19.96 0.03 5.26
C LEU A 61 -21.34 -0.50 5.61
N SER A 62 -21.53 -1.80 5.40
CA SER A 62 -22.74 -2.53 5.75
C SER A 62 -22.54 -3.07 7.16
N ALA A 63 -22.99 -2.31 8.15
CA ALA A 63 -23.33 -2.91 9.43
C ALA A 63 -24.83 -3.23 9.41
N GLU A 64 -25.21 -4.41 9.89
CA GLU A 64 -26.45 -4.45 10.65
C GLU A 64 -26.30 -3.38 11.75
N TYR A 65 -27.07 -2.30 11.63
CA TYR A 65 -26.95 -1.15 12.52
C TYR A 65 -27.14 -1.59 13.96
N GLU A 66 -26.03 -1.76 14.69
CA GLU A 66 -26.05 -1.88 16.14
C GLU A 66 -25.86 -0.47 16.73
N PRO A 67 -26.88 0.10 17.40
CA PRO A 67 -26.80 1.44 18.01
C PRO A 67 -25.89 1.48 19.26
N SER A 68 -24.98 0.52 19.43
CA SER A 68 -24.04 0.43 20.52
C SER A 68 -22.69 1.07 20.14
N LEU A 69 -21.88 1.45 21.13
CA LEU A 69 -20.48 1.85 20.93
C LEU A 69 -19.65 0.75 20.23
N GLN A 70 -20.07 -0.52 20.33
CA GLN A 70 -19.46 -1.66 19.65
C GLN A 70 -19.64 -1.60 18.12
N GLY A 71 -20.78 -1.11 17.63
CA GLY A 71 -21.00 -0.93 16.19
C GLY A 71 -20.00 0.01 15.52
N TYR A 72 -19.51 1.04 16.25
CA TYR A 72 -18.48 1.95 15.75
C TYR A 72 -17.07 1.33 15.69
N VAL A 73 -16.77 0.37 16.58
CA VAL A 73 -15.48 -0.33 16.68
C VAL A 73 -15.32 -1.37 15.57
N ASN A 74 -16.43 -1.90 15.05
CA ASN A 74 -16.45 -3.01 14.08
C ASN A 74 -16.12 -2.62 12.63
N HIS A 75 -15.90 -1.34 12.34
CA HIS A 75 -15.59 -0.88 10.98
C HIS A 75 -14.09 -0.75 10.69
N SER A 76 -13.22 -0.94 11.69
CA SER A 76 -11.78 -0.95 11.50
C SER A 76 -11.32 -2.25 10.86
N LEU A 77 -10.44 -2.16 9.85
CA LEU A 77 -9.81 -3.33 9.25
C LEU A 77 -8.98 -4.10 10.29
N ASN A 78 -8.36 -3.41 11.24
CA ASN A 78 -7.66 -4.08 12.33
C ASN A 78 -8.60 -4.93 13.17
N ALA A 79 -9.84 -4.48 13.38
CA ALA A 79 -10.80 -5.28 14.13
C ALA A 79 -11.05 -6.63 13.43
N LYS A 80 -11.25 -6.60 12.12
CA LYS A 80 -11.40 -7.80 11.29
C LYS A 80 -10.17 -8.71 11.32
N LEU A 81 -8.97 -8.13 11.22
CA LEU A 81 -7.72 -8.90 11.30
C LEU A 81 -7.52 -9.56 12.67
N TRP A 82 -7.89 -8.88 13.77
CA TRP A 82 -7.85 -9.49 15.10
C TRP A 82 -8.83 -10.66 15.22
N ASP A 83 -10.06 -10.52 14.71
CA ASP A 83 -11.06 -11.59 14.75
C ASP A 83 -10.58 -12.82 13.95
N ILE A 84 -10.01 -12.60 12.77
CA ILE A 84 -9.38 -13.67 11.95
C ILE A 84 -8.24 -14.36 12.69
N ALA A 85 -7.38 -13.60 13.37
CA ALA A 85 -6.26 -14.14 14.13
C ALA A 85 -6.73 -14.97 15.34
N GLU A 86 -7.73 -14.47 16.08
CA GLU A 86 -8.32 -15.16 17.24
C GLU A 86 -9.02 -16.46 16.84
N ASN A 87 -9.72 -16.46 15.70
CA ASN A 87 -10.38 -17.66 15.17
C ASN A 87 -9.41 -18.65 14.53
N GLY A 88 -8.22 -18.20 14.13
CA GLY A 88 -7.25 -19.01 13.39
C GLY A 88 -7.65 -19.25 11.94
N ASP A 89 -8.42 -18.32 11.35
CA ASP A 89 -8.94 -18.45 9.99
C ASP A 89 -7.82 -18.24 8.94
N TRP A 90 -6.82 -17.40 9.24
CA TRP A 90 -5.64 -17.18 8.41
C TRP A 90 -4.37 -17.65 9.12
N GLU A 91 -3.37 -18.08 8.33
CA GLU A 91 -2.07 -18.48 8.86
C GLU A 91 -1.31 -17.26 9.43
N ALA A 92 -0.89 -17.36 10.70
CA ALA A 92 -0.13 -16.31 11.38
C ALA A 92 1.38 -16.58 11.39
N PHE A 93 2.16 -15.51 11.30
CA PHE A 93 3.62 -15.52 11.23
C PHE A 93 4.21 -14.47 12.15
N SER A 94 5.44 -14.69 12.60
CA SER A 94 6.15 -13.75 13.47
C SER A 94 6.78 -12.57 12.73
N ASP A 95 6.88 -12.66 11.41
CA ASP A 95 7.64 -11.78 10.54
C ASP A 95 6.90 -11.50 9.23
N ALA A 96 7.25 -10.39 8.59
CA ALA A 96 6.60 -9.93 7.36
C ALA A 96 6.92 -10.81 6.15
N GLU A 97 8.08 -11.48 6.18
CA GLU A 97 8.58 -12.37 5.13
C GLU A 97 7.88 -13.72 5.14
N LEU A 98 7.00 -13.98 6.13
CA LEU A 98 6.27 -15.22 6.31
C LEU A 98 7.20 -16.43 6.48
N THR A 99 8.35 -16.24 7.14
CA THR A 99 9.38 -17.28 7.28
C THR A 99 9.21 -18.14 8.52
N ARG A 100 8.66 -17.60 9.60
CA ARG A 100 8.36 -18.34 10.83
C ARG A 100 6.86 -18.33 11.10
N PRO A 101 6.14 -19.44 10.83
CA PRO A 101 4.75 -19.58 11.23
C PRO A 101 4.64 -19.63 12.77
N LEU A 102 3.55 -19.08 13.29
CA LEU A 102 3.17 -19.15 14.69
C LEU A 102 2.14 -20.26 14.86
N ASP A 103 2.29 -21.08 15.90
CA ASP A 103 1.24 -22.01 16.28
C ASP A 103 0.11 -21.29 17.06
N ALA A 104 -1.01 -22.00 17.25
CA ALA A 104 -2.18 -21.43 17.91
C ALA A 104 -1.92 -21.02 19.38
N GLU A 105 -0.99 -21.69 20.08
CA GLU A 105 -0.66 -21.34 21.47
C GLU A 105 0.22 -20.09 21.53
N GLU A 106 1.25 -20.01 20.67
CA GLU A 106 2.09 -18.82 20.52
C GLU A 106 1.26 -17.59 20.11
N LEU A 107 0.38 -17.75 19.11
CA LEU A 107 -0.49 -16.68 18.67
C LEU A 107 -1.46 -16.24 19.78
N ALA A 108 -2.09 -17.19 20.49
CA ALA A 108 -2.94 -16.87 21.62
C ALA A 108 -2.17 -16.09 22.70
N GLN A 109 -0.93 -16.47 23.02
CA GLN A 109 -0.09 -15.73 23.97
C GLN A 109 0.24 -14.30 23.49
N ILE A 110 0.41 -14.09 22.19
CA ILE A 110 0.64 -12.75 21.62
C ILE A 110 -0.63 -11.89 21.69
N ILE A 111 -1.78 -12.48 21.36
CA ILE A 111 -3.08 -11.79 21.36
C ILE A 111 -3.53 -11.48 22.79
N SER A 112 -3.41 -12.45 23.70
CA SER A 112 -3.91 -12.36 25.08
C SER A 112 -2.83 -11.98 26.10
N GLY A 113 -1.66 -11.47 25.66
CA GLY A 113 -0.44 -11.32 26.47
C GLY A 113 -0.70 -11.03 27.96
N PRO A 114 -0.42 -11.96 28.89
CA PRO A 114 -0.60 -11.70 30.31
C PRO A 114 0.44 -10.67 30.77
N ASP A 115 -0.01 -9.47 31.12
CA ASP A 115 0.78 -8.52 31.89
C ASP A 115 0.67 -8.87 33.38
N THR A 116 1.78 -8.79 34.11
CA THR A 116 1.78 -9.13 35.54
C THR A 116 1.90 -7.86 36.37
N ILE A 117 0.79 -7.40 36.94
CA ILE A 117 0.79 -6.27 37.87
C ILE A 117 1.15 -6.80 39.25
N ILE A 118 2.37 -6.50 39.69
CA ILE A 118 2.81 -6.77 41.07
C ILE A 118 2.41 -5.57 41.93
N THR A 119 1.42 -5.75 42.81
CA THR A 119 1.05 -4.74 43.82
C THR A 119 1.54 -5.14 45.20
N PHE A 120 2.18 -4.19 45.89
CA PHE A 120 2.72 -4.40 47.24
C PHE A 120 1.83 -3.69 48.26
N ASP A 121 1.20 -4.44 49.16
CA ASP A 121 0.45 -3.86 50.28
C ASP A 121 1.44 -3.42 51.38
N GLN A 122 1.65 -2.10 51.50
CA GLN A 122 2.58 -1.53 52.48
C GLN A 122 2.24 -1.81 53.94
N SER A 123 1.00 -2.22 54.26
CA SER A 123 0.54 -2.44 55.63
C SER A 123 0.70 -3.89 56.09
N THR A 124 0.55 -4.84 55.17
CA THR A 124 0.63 -6.29 55.44
C THR A 124 1.94 -6.91 54.92
N TYR A 125 2.69 -6.18 54.10
CA TYR A 125 3.89 -6.64 53.39
C TYR A 125 3.62 -7.86 52.48
N GLU A 126 2.36 -8.10 52.09
CA GLU A 126 2.00 -9.15 51.15
C GLU A 126 2.10 -8.65 49.70
N GLU A 127 2.78 -9.45 48.88
CA GLU A 127 2.86 -9.25 47.44
C GLU A 127 1.63 -9.89 46.78
N LYS A 128 0.83 -9.07 46.09
CA LYS A 128 -0.29 -9.56 45.27
C LYS A 128 0.11 -9.47 43.81
N VAL A 129 0.34 -10.64 43.23
CA VAL A 129 0.55 -10.81 41.80
C VAL A 129 -0.83 -10.88 41.14
N GLN A 130 -1.19 -9.88 40.35
CA GLN A 130 -2.38 -9.89 39.50
C GLN A 130 -1.95 -10.09 38.06
N ILE A 131 -2.48 -11.13 37.41
CA ILE A 131 -2.36 -11.30 35.97
C ILE A 131 -3.42 -10.40 35.34
N ALA A 132 -2.99 -9.28 34.77
CA ALA A 132 -3.79 -8.49 33.85
C ALA A 132 -3.62 -9.08 32.45
N TRP A 133 -4.68 -9.13 31.67
CA TRP A 133 -4.58 -9.55 30.27
C TRP A 133 -4.39 -8.26 29.47
N ASP A 134 -3.28 -8.10 28.74
CA ASP A 134 -3.14 -7.02 27.77
C ASP A 134 -4.28 -7.23 26.76
N MET A 135 -5.25 -6.32 26.78
CA MET A 135 -6.42 -6.43 25.92
C MET A 135 -6.00 -6.05 24.51
N ARG A 136 -6.62 -6.71 23.52
CA ARG A 136 -6.65 -6.25 22.13
C ARG A 136 -6.68 -4.72 22.08
N PRO A 137 -5.69 -4.07 21.43
CA PRO A 137 -5.69 -2.62 21.32
C PRO A 137 -7.01 -2.16 20.74
N MET A 138 -7.61 -1.15 21.35
CA MET A 138 -8.83 -0.55 20.82
C MET A 138 -8.55 0.04 19.42
N PRO A 139 -9.56 0.22 18.55
CA PRO A 139 -9.34 0.77 17.20
C PRO A 139 -8.55 2.09 17.17
N HIS A 140 -8.78 2.97 18.14
CA HIS A 140 -8.02 4.23 18.29
C HIS A 140 -6.55 4.06 18.68
N GLU A 141 -6.15 2.88 19.15
CA GLU A 141 -4.77 2.53 19.52
C GLU A 141 -4.07 1.80 18.37
N ALA A 142 -4.79 0.94 17.64
CA ALA A 142 -4.34 0.29 16.40
C ALA A 142 -4.87 1.06 15.18
N ARG A 143 -4.29 2.24 14.93
CA ARG A 143 -4.79 3.19 13.90
C ARG A 143 -4.39 2.82 12.47
N PHE A 144 -3.40 1.95 12.30
CA PHE A 144 -2.81 1.62 11.01
C PHE A 144 -2.79 0.12 10.77
N VAL A 145 -2.67 -0.25 9.52
CA VAL A 145 -2.39 -1.61 9.08
C VAL A 145 -1.10 -1.57 8.26
N LYS A 146 -0.23 -2.54 8.52
CA LYS A 146 0.93 -2.80 7.67
C LYS A 146 0.51 -3.80 6.60
N VAL A 147 0.85 -3.52 5.35
CA VAL A 147 0.47 -4.32 4.19
C VAL A 147 1.72 -4.64 3.39
N ARG A 148 2.02 -5.92 3.21
CA ARG A 148 3.07 -6.38 2.30
C ARG A 148 2.42 -6.84 1.01
N GLN A 149 2.91 -6.31 -0.11
CA GLN A 149 2.36 -6.58 -1.43
C GLN A 149 3.46 -6.86 -2.45
N LEU A 150 3.10 -7.61 -3.48
CA LEU A 150 3.88 -7.72 -4.70
C LEU A 150 3.31 -6.74 -5.73
N LEU A 151 4.11 -5.77 -6.14
CA LEU A 151 3.79 -4.86 -7.25
C LEU A 151 4.40 -5.44 -8.53
N THR A 152 3.57 -5.71 -9.53
CA THR A 152 3.97 -6.28 -10.82
C THR A 152 3.73 -5.29 -11.95
N TYR A 153 4.45 -5.45 -13.05
CA TYR A 153 4.31 -4.61 -14.24
C TYR A 153 4.33 -5.45 -15.53
N ASN A 154 3.41 -5.13 -16.44
CA ASN A 154 3.29 -5.71 -17.77
C ASN A 154 3.70 -4.67 -18.84
N ASP A 155 4.71 -5.00 -19.65
CA ASP A 155 5.22 -4.15 -20.73
C ASP A 155 4.21 -3.95 -21.87
N GLU A 156 3.41 -4.98 -22.19
CA GLU A 156 2.47 -4.96 -23.32
C GLU A 156 1.37 -3.91 -23.08
N ASP A 157 0.76 -3.97 -21.89
CA ASP A 157 -0.40 -3.14 -21.53
C ASP A 157 -0.03 -1.83 -20.82
N ALA A 158 1.25 -1.68 -20.43
CA ALA A 158 1.73 -0.58 -19.61
C ALA A 158 0.94 -0.43 -18.29
N THR A 159 0.65 -1.57 -17.66
CA THR A 159 -0.19 -1.67 -16.45
C THR A 159 0.61 -2.22 -15.28
N PHE A 160 0.27 -1.71 -14.10
CA PHE A 160 0.72 -2.27 -12.83
C PHE A 160 -0.41 -3.07 -12.20
N GLN A 161 -0.06 -4.07 -11.41
CA GLN A 161 -1.00 -4.80 -10.56
C GLN A 161 -0.40 -4.99 -9.17
N VAL A 162 -1.26 -5.14 -8.16
CA VAL A 162 -0.85 -5.44 -6.79
C VAL A 162 -1.44 -6.76 -6.33
N HIS A 163 -0.64 -7.55 -5.64
CA HIS A 163 -1.07 -8.77 -4.97
C HIS A 163 -0.76 -8.63 -3.48
N THR A 164 -1.79 -8.65 -2.64
CA THR A 164 -1.61 -8.56 -1.19
C THR A 164 -1.20 -9.91 -0.64
N LEU A 165 -0.07 -9.93 0.07
CA LEU A 165 0.57 -11.15 0.54
C LEU A 165 0.36 -11.35 2.05
N ALA A 166 0.56 -10.27 2.80
CA ALA A 166 0.45 -10.30 4.25
C ALA A 166 -0.04 -8.97 4.81
N MET A 167 -0.74 -9.04 5.92
CA MET A 167 -1.24 -7.88 6.64
C MET A 167 -1.03 -8.03 8.13
N ALA A 168 -0.82 -6.90 8.80
CA ALA A 168 -0.63 -6.90 10.24
C ALA A 168 -1.25 -5.67 10.91
N PRO A 169 -1.98 -5.86 12.02
CA PRO A 169 -2.41 -4.74 12.85
C PRO A 169 -1.21 -3.93 13.35
N PHE A 170 -1.28 -2.61 13.24
CA PHE A 170 -0.15 -1.72 13.55
C PHE A 170 -0.58 -0.48 14.34
N THR A 171 0.10 -0.24 15.46
CA THR A 171 -0.19 0.90 16.34
C THR A 171 0.49 2.20 15.90
N GLY A 172 1.45 2.12 14.97
CA GLY A 172 2.27 3.26 14.55
C GLY A 172 3.52 3.49 15.39
N ARG A 173 3.75 2.70 16.44
CA ARG A 173 4.89 2.89 17.38
C ARG A 173 5.86 1.73 17.41
N GLU A 174 5.33 0.52 17.50
CA GLU A 174 6.10 -0.72 17.66
C GLU A 174 5.88 -1.60 16.42
N ALA A 175 6.87 -2.41 16.07
CA ALA A 175 6.74 -3.38 14.99
C ALA A 175 5.48 -4.26 15.21
N PRO A 176 4.80 -4.70 14.14
CA PRO A 176 3.64 -5.55 14.29
C PRO A 176 3.94 -6.80 15.11
N ARG A 177 3.02 -7.18 15.99
CA ARG A 177 3.20 -8.32 16.91
C ARG A 177 3.15 -9.67 16.19
N PHE A 178 2.41 -9.72 15.09
CA PHE A 178 2.29 -10.87 14.19
C PHE A 178 1.87 -10.36 12.81
N TRP A 179 2.02 -11.21 11.80
CA TRP A 179 1.56 -11.00 10.44
C TRP A 179 0.60 -12.12 10.04
N LEU A 180 -0.47 -11.77 9.34
CA LEU A 180 -1.40 -12.74 8.78
C LEU A 180 -1.13 -12.86 7.29
N LYS A 181 -0.95 -14.08 6.81
CA LYS A 181 -0.88 -14.39 5.39
C LYS A 181 -2.27 -14.25 4.78
N VAL A 182 -2.40 -13.41 3.75
CA VAL A 182 -3.68 -13.23 3.05
C VAL A 182 -3.94 -14.45 2.17
N PRO A 183 -5.10 -15.13 2.29
CA PRO A 183 -5.45 -16.25 1.44
C PRO A 183 -5.50 -15.87 -0.03
N GLU A 184 -5.14 -16.81 -0.90
CA GLU A 184 -5.31 -16.64 -2.33
C GLU A 184 -6.81 -16.66 -2.67
N THR A 185 -7.28 -15.57 -3.28
CA THR A 185 -8.62 -15.53 -3.86
C THR A 185 -8.52 -15.84 -5.35
N GLU A 186 -9.20 -16.89 -5.83
CA GLU A 186 -9.34 -17.14 -7.27
C GLU A 186 -10.16 -16.02 -7.93
N ASP A 187 -9.89 -15.77 -9.22
CA ASP A 187 -10.56 -14.86 -10.16
C ASP A 187 -11.29 -13.67 -9.53
N PHE A 188 -10.65 -12.50 -9.59
CA PHE A 188 -11.23 -11.24 -9.18
C PHE A 188 -12.53 -11.00 -9.95
N LEU A 189 -13.67 -11.07 -9.26
CA LEU A 189 -14.96 -10.66 -9.82
C LEU A 189 -14.90 -9.17 -10.19
N GLU A 190 -15.60 -8.77 -11.26
CA GLU A 190 -15.61 -7.36 -11.68
C GLU A 190 -15.95 -6.42 -10.49
N PRO A 191 -15.25 -5.30 -10.31
CA PRO A 191 -15.37 -4.44 -9.13
C PRO A 191 -16.80 -3.98 -8.83
N ASP A 192 -17.55 -3.64 -9.88
CA ASP A 192 -18.96 -3.23 -9.75
C ASP A 192 -19.82 -4.37 -9.18
N SER A 193 -19.47 -5.62 -9.50
CA SER A 193 -20.12 -6.80 -8.94
C SER A 193 -19.75 -7.02 -7.46
N LEU A 194 -18.51 -6.71 -7.04
CA LEU A 194 -18.09 -6.80 -5.64
C LEU A 194 -18.80 -5.78 -4.76
N ILE A 195 -18.91 -4.52 -5.20
CA ILE A 195 -19.64 -3.49 -4.44
C ILE A 195 -21.12 -3.86 -4.32
N ALA A 196 -21.72 -4.37 -5.39
CA ALA A 196 -23.11 -4.82 -5.41
C ALA A 196 -23.35 -6.13 -4.63
N ASN A 197 -22.32 -6.94 -4.41
CA ASN A 197 -22.43 -8.20 -3.70
C ASN A 197 -22.87 -7.97 -2.23
N PRO A 198 -24.00 -8.53 -1.78
CA PRO A 198 -24.44 -8.39 -0.39
C PRO A 198 -23.45 -8.92 0.65
N ASP A 199 -22.61 -9.89 0.27
CA ASP A 199 -21.66 -10.56 1.18
C ASP A 199 -20.40 -9.71 1.43
N VAL A 200 -20.14 -8.74 0.54
CA VAL A 200 -19.11 -7.71 0.75
C VAL A 200 -19.67 -6.68 1.72
N THR A 201 -19.28 -6.76 2.99
CA THR A 201 -19.81 -5.90 4.05
C THR A 201 -19.01 -4.62 4.21
N TRP A 202 -17.75 -4.60 3.81
CA TRP A 202 -16.85 -3.46 3.98
C TRP A 202 -16.02 -3.27 2.71
N ALA A 203 -15.97 -2.03 2.23
CA ALA A 203 -15.13 -1.67 1.09
C ALA A 203 -14.61 -0.25 1.24
N VAL A 204 -13.34 -0.05 0.92
CA VAL A 204 -12.68 1.25 1.03
C VAL A 204 -11.72 1.50 -0.12
N ARG A 205 -11.43 2.77 -0.37
CA ARG A 205 -10.42 3.22 -1.31
C ARG A 205 -9.30 3.96 -0.58
N TYR A 206 -8.08 3.51 -0.81
CA TYR A 206 -6.85 4.12 -0.34
C TYR A 206 -6.21 4.99 -1.42
N VAL A 207 -5.58 6.09 -1.01
CA VAL A 207 -4.61 6.84 -1.80
C VAL A 207 -3.34 6.98 -0.96
N THR A 208 -2.25 6.36 -1.39
CA THR A 208 -1.10 6.12 -0.50
C THR A 208 -0.29 7.36 -0.11
N ASN A 209 -0.44 8.52 -0.76
CA ASN A 209 0.21 9.80 -0.40
C ASN A 209 1.66 9.65 0.14
N GLU A 210 1.99 10.07 1.36
CA GLU A 210 3.36 9.94 1.90
C GLU A 210 3.75 8.48 2.22
N ALA A 211 2.78 7.56 2.34
CA ALA A 211 2.98 6.12 2.44
C ALA A 211 3.17 5.44 1.06
N SER A 212 3.26 6.21 -0.04
CA SER A 212 3.60 5.69 -1.36
C SER A 212 4.95 4.97 -1.34
N PRO A 213 5.07 3.80 -1.99
CA PRO A 213 6.32 3.07 -2.01
C PRO A 213 7.34 3.81 -2.88
N ARG A 214 8.53 4.02 -2.32
CA ARG A 214 9.61 4.74 -3.00
C ARG A 214 10.29 3.84 -4.00
N VAL A 215 10.62 4.39 -5.16
CA VAL A 215 11.33 3.65 -6.21
C VAL A 215 12.67 3.11 -5.72
N SER A 216 13.35 3.85 -4.83
CA SER A 216 14.61 3.44 -4.22
C SER A 216 14.50 2.25 -3.25
N ASP A 217 13.29 1.98 -2.76
CA ASP A 217 13.05 1.04 -1.67
C ASP A 217 12.44 -0.27 -2.18
N PHE A 218 12.22 -0.40 -3.50
CA PHE A 218 11.70 -1.60 -4.14
C PHE A 218 12.64 -2.78 -3.95
N GLN A 219 12.11 -3.88 -3.42
CA GLN A 219 12.81 -5.16 -3.36
C GLN A 219 12.49 -5.95 -4.63
N VAL A 220 13.26 -5.71 -5.68
CA VAL A 220 13.03 -6.30 -7.00
C VAL A 220 13.28 -7.81 -6.96
N LEU A 221 12.26 -8.58 -7.35
CA LEU A 221 12.31 -10.03 -7.45
C LEU A 221 12.43 -10.52 -8.89
N LYS A 222 11.82 -9.81 -9.83
CA LYS A 222 11.86 -10.09 -11.27
C LYS A 222 12.12 -8.81 -12.04
N ASP A 223 13.10 -8.87 -12.94
CA ASP A 223 13.41 -7.81 -13.88
C ASP A 223 14.06 -8.41 -15.13
N GLU A 224 13.27 -8.54 -16.21
CA GLU A 224 13.74 -9.18 -17.44
C GLU A 224 14.33 -8.18 -18.44
N THR A 225 13.92 -6.91 -18.37
CA THR A 225 14.13 -5.92 -19.44
C THR A 225 14.64 -4.56 -18.96
N GLY A 226 14.93 -4.41 -17.66
CA GLY A 226 15.59 -3.24 -17.08
C GLY A 226 14.67 -2.37 -16.20
N PRO A 227 15.12 -1.15 -15.82
CA PRO A 227 14.44 -0.32 -14.83
C PRO A 227 12.97 -0.03 -15.20
N VAL A 228 12.05 -0.44 -14.32
CA VAL A 228 10.60 -0.39 -14.60
C VAL A 228 10.09 1.02 -14.88
N ILE A 229 10.63 2.04 -14.21
CA ILE A 229 10.19 3.44 -14.41
C ILE A 229 10.60 3.96 -15.79
N GLU A 230 11.82 3.65 -16.24
CA GLU A 230 12.28 4.01 -17.59
C GLU A 230 11.40 3.35 -18.64
N ARG A 231 11.16 2.04 -18.51
CA ARG A 231 10.33 1.27 -19.43
C ARG A 231 8.88 1.76 -19.46
N PHE A 232 8.30 2.04 -18.30
CA PHE A 232 6.96 2.61 -18.20
C PHE A 232 6.87 3.94 -18.95
N PHE A 233 7.85 4.82 -18.74
CA PHE A 233 7.91 6.12 -19.43
C PHE A 233 8.12 5.97 -20.94
N ASP A 234 9.04 5.12 -21.37
CA ASP A 234 9.28 4.83 -22.79
C ASP A 234 8.00 4.32 -23.46
N ARG A 235 7.28 3.41 -22.78
CA ARG A 235 6.03 2.83 -23.28
C ARG A 235 4.94 3.89 -23.46
N ILE A 236 4.70 4.72 -22.45
CA ILE A 236 3.67 5.77 -22.53
C ILE A 236 4.08 6.93 -23.44
N MET A 237 5.37 7.20 -23.64
CA MET A 237 5.81 8.22 -24.59
C MET A 237 5.70 7.72 -26.04
N ALA A 238 5.99 6.44 -26.28
CA ALA A 238 5.94 5.83 -27.61
C ALA A 238 4.50 5.51 -28.08
N ASP A 239 3.61 5.17 -27.16
CA ASP A 239 2.26 4.73 -27.47
C ASP A 239 1.18 5.62 -26.85
N THR A 240 0.48 6.35 -27.72
CA THR A 240 -0.62 7.23 -27.33
C THR A 240 -1.92 6.49 -27.05
N SER A 241 -2.03 5.18 -27.35
CA SER A 241 -3.21 4.40 -26.97
C SER A 241 -3.25 4.13 -25.46
N VAL A 242 -2.10 4.19 -24.78
CA VAL A 242 -2.06 4.10 -23.32
C VAL A 242 -2.65 5.38 -22.74
N LEU A 243 -3.85 5.28 -22.17
CA LEU A 243 -4.58 6.42 -21.62
C LEU A 243 -3.92 6.94 -20.34
N LEU A 244 -3.71 8.25 -20.28
CA LEU A 244 -3.18 8.96 -19.11
C LEU A 244 -4.16 10.05 -18.72
N TYR A 245 -4.31 10.29 -17.42
CA TYR A 245 -5.21 11.29 -16.86
C TYR A 245 -4.41 12.34 -16.09
N GLY A 246 -4.86 13.60 -16.07
CA GLY A 246 -4.21 14.65 -15.28
C GLY A 246 -4.47 14.51 -13.78
N SER A 247 -5.65 13.99 -13.47
CA SER A 247 -6.14 13.67 -12.13
C SER A 247 -7.00 12.41 -12.18
N LEU A 248 -7.11 11.70 -11.06
CA LEU A 248 -8.01 10.55 -10.91
C LEU A 248 -9.48 10.88 -11.20
N LEU A 249 -9.86 12.12 -10.92
CA LEU A 249 -11.23 12.62 -11.07
C LEU A 249 -11.54 13.09 -12.50
N ASP A 250 -10.57 13.07 -13.42
CA ASP A 250 -10.81 13.47 -14.79
C ASP A 250 -11.60 12.39 -15.52
N ASP A 251 -12.71 12.75 -16.16
CA ASP A 251 -13.53 11.81 -16.93
C ASP A 251 -12.90 11.45 -18.29
N GLU A 252 -12.04 12.33 -18.82
CA GLU A 252 -11.42 12.17 -20.13
C GLU A 252 -9.89 12.06 -20.01
N PRO A 253 -9.25 11.20 -20.83
CA PRO A 253 -7.81 11.13 -20.88
C PRO A 253 -7.21 12.41 -21.45
N LEU A 254 -5.93 12.63 -21.17
CA LEU A 254 -5.18 13.75 -21.68
C LEU A 254 -5.15 13.74 -23.20
N SER A 255 -5.46 14.90 -23.81
CA SER A 255 -5.28 15.10 -25.23
C SER A 255 -3.81 14.95 -25.63
N SER A 256 -3.54 14.66 -26.90
CA SER A 256 -2.17 14.51 -27.42
C SER A 256 -1.28 15.73 -27.11
N ASP A 257 -1.83 16.95 -27.21
CA ASP A 257 -1.09 18.19 -26.90
C ASP A 257 -0.74 18.29 -25.42
N LYS A 258 -1.69 17.96 -24.53
CA LYS A 258 -1.44 17.95 -23.08
C LYS A 258 -0.43 16.86 -22.71
N ARG A 259 -0.52 15.67 -23.32
CA ARG A 259 0.44 14.58 -23.12
C ARG A 259 1.84 15.00 -23.57
N ALA A 260 1.98 15.63 -24.73
CA ALA A 260 3.27 16.14 -25.19
C ALA A 260 3.84 17.18 -24.20
N CYS A 261 3.00 18.08 -23.70
CA CYS A 261 3.38 19.08 -22.71
C CYS A 261 3.70 18.47 -21.31
N LEU A 262 3.22 17.27 -20.97
CA LEU A 262 3.68 16.59 -19.75
C LEU A 262 5.15 16.22 -19.81
N PHE A 263 5.60 15.73 -20.96
CA PHE A 263 6.96 15.22 -21.12
C PHE A 263 7.92 16.30 -21.61
N SER A 264 7.47 17.30 -22.36
CA SER A 264 8.34 18.40 -22.79
C SER A 264 7.49 19.61 -23.14
N CYS A 265 7.51 20.62 -22.26
CA CYS A 265 6.81 21.88 -22.49
C CYS A 265 7.67 23.07 -22.14
N THR A 266 7.62 24.06 -23.01
CA THR A 266 8.23 25.36 -22.75
C THR A 266 7.10 26.31 -22.38
N ASP A 267 7.06 26.71 -21.12
CA ASP A 267 6.14 27.73 -20.62
C ASP A 267 6.91 29.03 -20.37
N SER A 268 6.24 30.17 -20.35
CA SER A 268 6.85 31.46 -20.03
C SER A 268 6.02 32.20 -19.00
N VAL A 269 6.63 32.53 -17.86
CA VAL A 269 6.01 33.41 -16.86
C VAL A 269 6.50 34.82 -17.13
N SER A 270 5.56 35.72 -17.40
CA SER A 270 5.85 37.16 -17.47
C SER A 270 5.54 37.78 -16.11
N THR A 271 6.57 38.35 -15.47
CA THR A 271 6.42 39.14 -14.26
C THR A 271 6.64 40.62 -14.59
N PHE A 272 5.81 41.47 -14.02
CA PHE A 272 5.83 42.91 -14.29
C PHE A 272 6.30 43.64 -13.04
N ASP A 273 7.39 44.39 -13.14
CA ASP A 273 7.82 45.27 -12.05
C ASP A 273 6.86 46.48 -11.99
N PRO A 274 6.07 46.64 -10.91
CA PRO A 274 5.08 47.70 -10.80
C PRO A 274 5.68 49.11 -10.65
N GLU A 275 6.98 49.23 -10.31
CA GLU A 275 7.66 50.52 -10.16
C GLU A 275 8.38 50.94 -11.45
N THR A 276 9.05 50.00 -12.12
CA THR A 276 9.85 50.31 -13.32
C THR A 276 9.10 50.07 -14.63
N TYR A 277 7.94 49.40 -14.59
CA TYR A 277 7.14 49.00 -15.75
C TYR A 277 7.91 48.12 -16.75
N VAL A 278 8.98 47.46 -16.30
CA VAL A 278 9.75 46.52 -17.11
C VAL A 278 9.14 45.13 -16.99
N GLU A 279 8.90 44.52 -18.15
CA GLU A 279 8.45 43.14 -18.27
C GLU A 279 9.65 42.19 -18.19
N HIS A 280 9.60 41.25 -17.25
CA HIS A 280 10.55 40.16 -17.09
C HIS A 280 9.90 38.86 -17.52
N VAL A 281 10.29 38.36 -18.70
CA VAL A 281 9.84 37.07 -19.21
C VAL A 281 10.85 36.00 -18.83
N GLU A 282 10.46 35.07 -17.95
CA GLU A 282 11.23 33.86 -17.68
C GLU A 282 10.62 32.69 -18.45
N VAL A 283 11.44 32.04 -19.27
CA VAL A 283 11.05 30.84 -20.03
C VAL A 283 11.48 29.62 -19.23
N PHE A 284 10.52 28.80 -18.82
CA PHE A 284 10.74 27.55 -18.11
C PHE A 284 10.55 26.38 -19.07
N HIS A 285 11.57 25.55 -19.20
CA HIS A 285 11.43 24.24 -19.82
C HIS A 285 11.12 23.23 -18.72
N THR A 286 9.92 22.65 -18.75
CA THR A 286 9.53 21.57 -17.84
C THR A 286 9.54 20.26 -18.63
N GLU A 287 10.43 19.37 -18.23
CA GLU A 287 10.56 18.01 -18.75
C GLU A 287 10.44 17.05 -17.57
N LEU A 288 9.48 16.13 -17.65
CA LEU A 288 9.30 15.08 -16.65
C LEU A 288 10.10 13.85 -17.07
N LEU A 289 11.19 13.58 -16.36
CA LEU A 289 12.10 12.47 -16.66
C LEU A 289 11.89 11.27 -15.71
N PRO A 290 12.16 10.04 -16.16
CA PRO A 290 12.05 8.83 -15.33
C PRO A 290 12.89 8.88 -14.05
N ASP A 291 14.11 9.44 -14.13
CA ASP A 291 15.06 9.53 -13.02
C ASP A 291 14.65 10.55 -11.95
N GLN A 292 13.66 11.40 -12.24
CA GLN A 292 13.09 12.36 -11.30
C GLN A 292 11.97 11.77 -10.44
N ILE A 293 11.46 10.58 -10.79
CA ILE A 293 10.41 9.90 -10.04
C ILE A 293 10.97 9.39 -8.73
N ILE A 294 10.32 9.77 -7.63
CA ILE A 294 10.75 9.42 -6.27
C ILE A 294 9.96 8.27 -5.68
N ASP A 295 8.68 8.17 -6.03
CA ASP A 295 7.75 7.16 -5.55
C ASP A 295 6.56 7.02 -6.51
N LEU A 296 5.77 5.97 -6.29
CA LEU A 296 4.55 5.69 -7.03
C LEU A 296 3.37 5.84 -6.09
N GLN A 297 2.55 6.88 -6.27
CA GLN A 297 1.29 6.94 -5.54
C GLN A 297 0.33 5.89 -6.10
N LEU A 298 -0.11 5.01 -5.22
CA LEU A 298 -1.02 3.92 -5.52
C LEU A 298 -2.42 4.32 -5.05
N ILE A 299 -3.40 3.96 -5.87
CA ILE A 299 -4.81 4.09 -5.56
C ILE A 299 -5.38 2.69 -5.57
N GLU A 300 -5.77 2.22 -4.40
CA GLU A 300 -6.13 0.83 -4.18
C GLU A 300 -7.51 0.72 -3.54
N GLU A 301 -8.24 -0.33 -3.89
CA GLU A 301 -9.51 -0.65 -3.27
C GLU A 301 -9.44 -2.00 -2.57
N PHE A 302 -9.95 -2.01 -1.35
CA PHE A 302 -9.96 -3.18 -0.49
C PHE A 302 -11.42 -3.54 -0.23
N PHE A 303 -11.77 -4.80 -0.41
CA PHE A 303 -13.11 -5.34 -0.20
C PHE A 303 -13.04 -6.50 0.77
N TRP A 304 -13.86 -6.47 1.81
CA TRP A 304 -13.98 -7.54 2.78
C TRP A 304 -15.29 -8.27 2.59
N GLN A 305 -15.22 -9.58 2.37
CA GLN A 305 -16.35 -10.47 2.34
C GLN A 305 -16.48 -11.18 3.69
N GLU A 306 -17.61 -11.01 4.36
CA GLU A 306 -17.78 -11.47 5.74
C GLU A 306 -17.98 -12.99 5.85
N GLU A 307 -18.70 -13.60 4.90
CA GLU A 307 -19.05 -15.03 4.95
C GLU A 307 -17.82 -15.94 4.97
N ASP A 308 -16.84 -15.63 4.13
CA ASP A 308 -15.62 -16.42 3.96
C ASP A 308 -14.39 -15.80 4.65
N GLY A 309 -14.53 -14.60 5.24
CA GLY A 309 -13.41 -13.87 5.84
C GLY A 309 -12.30 -13.54 4.83
N LEU A 310 -12.68 -13.23 3.58
CA LEU A 310 -11.76 -12.98 2.47
C LEU A 310 -11.56 -11.48 2.22
N LEU A 311 -10.33 -11.12 1.88
CA LEU A 311 -9.96 -9.79 1.45
C LEU A 311 -9.58 -9.79 -0.03
N TYR A 312 -10.26 -8.96 -0.80
CA TYR A 312 -9.93 -8.68 -2.19
C TYR A 312 -9.27 -7.32 -2.28
N THR A 313 -8.17 -7.23 -3.04
CA THR A 313 -7.48 -5.95 -3.30
C THR A 313 -7.35 -5.69 -4.78
N ARG A 314 -7.56 -4.44 -5.17
CA ARG A 314 -7.46 -3.97 -6.56
C ARG A 314 -6.63 -2.71 -6.65
N LEU A 315 -5.69 -2.67 -7.59
CA LEU A 315 -5.04 -1.43 -7.99
C LEU A 315 -5.94 -0.72 -9.01
N VAL A 316 -6.43 0.46 -8.64
CA VAL A 316 -7.25 1.31 -9.51
C VAL A 316 -6.35 2.16 -10.40
N ALA A 317 -5.29 2.73 -9.85
CA ALA A 317 -4.39 3.58 -10.61
C ALA A 317 -3.01 3.73 -9.96
N VAL A 318 -2.03 4.05 -10.81
CA VAL A 318 -0.67 4.44 -10.40
C VAL A 318 -0.39 5.85 -10.88
N SER A 319 0.21 6.64 -10.00
CA SER A 319 0.57 8.03 -10.27
C SER A 319 2.03 8.29 -9.90
N PRO A 320 2.95 8.35 -10.87
CA PRO A 320 4.34 8.69 -10.60
C PRO A 320 4.44 10.10 -10.00
N ARG A 321 5.21 10.24 -8.92
CA ARG A 321 5.46 11.55 -8.31
C ARG A 321 6.93 11.93 -8.41
N TYR A 322 7.15 13.21 -8.66
CA TYR A 322 8.48 13.81 -8.78
C TYR A 322 8.63 14.97 -7.81
N LYS A 323 9.87 15.38 -7.56
CA LYS A 323 10.16 16.53 -6.70
C LYS A 323 9.83 17.83 -7.44
N PHE A 324 8.86 18.58 -6.95
CA PHE A 324 8.59 19.93 -7.42
C PHE A 324 9.20 20.95 -6.47
N TYR A 325 10.19 21.71 -6.95
CA TYR A 325 10.86 22.76 -6.18
C TYR A 325 10.10 24.08 -6.32
N TYR A 326 9.71 24.68 -5.20
CA TYR A 326 9.04 25.99 -5.19
C TYR A 326 9.89 27.09 -4.54
N GLN A 327 10.93 26.71 -3.78
CA GLN A 327 11.99 27.58 -3.25
C GLN A 327 13.30 26.80 -3.18
N GLU A 328 14.43 27.50 -3.04
CA GLU A 328 15.74 26.88 -2.93
C GLU A 328 15.78 25.85 -1.77
N GLY A 329 16.04 24.59 -2.11
CA GLY A 329 16.08 23.47 -1.16
C GLY A 329 14.72 22.98 -0.63
N GLN A 330 13.61 23.64 -0.96
CA GLN A 330 12.27 23.23 -0.56
C GLN A 330 11.51 22.62 -1.73
N TRP A 331 11.00 21.41 -1.53
CA TRP A 331 10.23 20.68 -2.52
C TRP A 331 9.02 19.98 -1.89
N TYR A 332 8.03 19.67 -2.72
CA TYR A 332 6.95 18.75 -2.37
C TYR A 332 6.74 17.73 -3.51
N PRO A 333 6.25 16.52 -3.21
CA PRO A 333 5.93 15.54 -4.24
C PRO A 333 4.74 16.02 -5.08
N ARG A 334 4.89 16.06 -6.40
CA ARG A 334 3.82 16.41 -7.33
C ARG A 334 3.51 15.23 -8.24
N ILE A 335 2.23 14.96 -8.46
CA ILE A 335 1.76 13.97 -9.42
C ILE A 335 2.00 14.52 -10.83
N GLY A 336 2.66 13.73 -11.68
CA GLY A 336 2.79 14.07 -13.11
C GLY A 336 1.50 13.78 -13.87
N PHE A 337 1.00 12.56 -13.72
CA PHE A 337 -0.22 12.05 -14.33
C PHE A 337 -0.68 10.81 -13.56
N CYS A 338 -1.86 10.30 -13.90
CA CYS A 338 -2.42 9.06 -13.39
C CYS A 338 -2.60 8.07 -14.56
N ARG A 339 -2.12 6.83 -14.42
CA ARG A 339 -2.49 5.70 -15.28
C ARG A 339 -3.47 4.84 -14.50
N ARG A 340 -4.71 4.74 -14.99
CA ARG A 340 -5.69 3.78 -14.48
C ARG A 340 -5.25 2.36 -14.80
N CYS A 341 -5.50 1.40 -13.94
CA CYS A 341 -5.10 0.01 -14.10
C CYS A 341 -6.30 -0.91 -14.37
N ASP A 342 -7.51 -0.36 -14.32
CA ASP A 342 -8.80 -1.05 -14.51
C ASP A 342 -9.48 -0.74 -15.86
N GLU A 343 -8.81 0.01 -16.72
CA GLU A 343 -9.28 0.33 -18.08
C GLU A 343 -8.37 -0.36 -19.11
N ASP A 344 -8.94 -1.38 -19.77
CA ASP A 344 -8.45 -2.04 -20.99
C ASP A 344 -8.93 -1.31 -22.26
#